data_AF-V4P6B7-F1
#
_entry.id   AF-V4P6B7-F1
#
_cell.length_a   1.000
_cell.length_b   1.000
_cell.length_c   1.000
_cell.angle_alpha   90.00
_cell.angle_beta   90.00
_cell.angle_gamma   90.00
#
_symmetry.space_group_name_H-M   'P 1'
#
loop_
_entity.id
_entity.type
_entity.pdbx_description
1 polymer ?
#
loop_
_entity_poly.entity_id
_entity_poly.type
_entity_poly.pdbx_seq_one_letter_code
_entity_poly.pdbx_strand_id
1 'polypeptide(L)'
;MIASLFSPRGRISGTQFLGYIAVDMLAMLVIGFGLGTVPSLDAPLVLSIIWALQAWPLACLFIRRLHDTGCSAAWLWLLVPQAAMAVTSLAMGGYMPGVILLIMNALGIAANLLCWALIFFLALKTGQAGDNRFGPDPHGKRGDFAAKADEFAR
;
A
#
# COMPACT_ATOMS: atom_id res chain seq x y z
N MET A 1 -15.03 8.60 5.88
CA MET A 1 -14.05 7.49 5.76
C MET A 1 -13.20 7.60 4.49
N ILE A 2 -13.78 7.75 3.29
CA ILE A 2 -13.05 7.83 2.02
C ILE A 2 -12.08 9.02 1.94
N ALA A 3 -12.48 10.22 2.38
CA ALA A 3 -11.60 11.40 2.37
C ALA A 3 -10.30 11.20 3.19
N SER A 4 -10.30 10.26 4.14
CA SER A 4 -9.10 9.95 4.90
C SER A 4 -8.08 9.15 4.06
N LEU A 5 -8.50 8.38 3.06
CA LEU A 5 -7.60 7.60 2.20
C LEU A 5 -6.71 8.46 1.31
N PHE A 6 -7.13 9.70 1.04
CA PHE A 6 -6.40 10.64 0.18
C PHE A 6 -5.50 11.61 0.96
N SER A 7 -5.41 11.45 2.29
CA SER A 7 -4.62 12.31 3.15
C SER A 7 -3.50 11.53 3.85
N PRO A 8 -2.23 11.95 3.72
CA PRO A 8 -1.11 11.29 4.40
C PRO A 8 -1.07 11.57 5.92
N ARG A 9 -1.94 12.45 6.43
CA ARG A 9 -1.96 12.83 7.86
C ARG A 9 -2.76 11.82 8.69
N GLY A 10 -2.25 11.51 9.87
CA GLY A 10 -2.89 10.60 10.84
C GLY A 10 -2.21 9.24 10.95
N ARG A 11 -2.88 8.35 11.70
CA ARG A 11 -2.43 6.99 12.00
C ARG A 11 -3.52 5.98 11.66
N ILE A 12 -3.14 4.74 11.42
CA ILE A 12 -4.04 3.64 11.09
C ILE A 12 -3.63 2.35 11.80
N SER A 13 -4.61 1.61 12.33
CA SER A 13 -4.35 0.31 12.96
C SER A 13 -3.96 -0.74 11.92
N GLY A 14 -3.27 -1.80 12.34
CA GLY A 14 -2.87 -2.90 11.45
C GLY A 14 -4.06 -3.60 10.80
N THR A 15 -5.18 -3.74 11.53
CA THR A 15 -6.42 -4.33 11.02
C THR A 15 -7.09 -3.47 9.95
N GLN A 16 -7.14 -2.15 10.14
CA GLN A 16 -7.66 -1.24 9.13
C GLN A 16 -6.74 -1.18 7.91
N PHE A 17 -5.42 -1.20 8.11
CA PHE A 17 -4.43 -1.26 7.03
C PHE A 17 -4.64 -2.51 6.16
N LEU A 18 -4.68 -3.70 6.75
CA LEU A 18 -4.95 -4.95 6.03
C LEU A 18 -6.33 -4.95 5.34
N GLY A 19 -7.36 -4.41 6.01
CA GLY A 19 -8.69 -4.27 5.43
C GLY A 19 -8.70 -3.43 4.15
N TYR A 20 -8.01 -2.28 4.14
CA TYR A 20 -7.88 -1.48 2.93
C TYR A 20 -7.06 -2.16 1.84
N ILE A 21 -5.95 -2.84 2.19
CA ILE A 21 -5.18 -3.64 1.22
C ILE A 21 -6.04 -4.75 0.61
N ALA A 22 -6.86 -5.44 1.39
CA ALA A 22 -7.76 -6.48 0.88
C ALA A 22 -8.81 -5.92 -0.08
N VAL A 23 -9.40 -4.76 0.23
CA VAL A 23 -10.34 -4.06 -0.66
C VAL A 23 -9.65 -3.62 -1.94
N ASP A 24 -8.42 -3.11 -1.85
CA ASP A 24 -7.58 -2.70 -2.97
C ASP A 24 -7.30 -3.87 -3.93
N MET A 25 -6.90 -5.02 -3.37
CA MET A 25 -6.69 -6.26 -4.11
C MET A 25 -7.96 -6.75 -4.80
N LEU A 26 -9.10 -6.70 -4.11
CA LEU A 26 -10.38 -7.09 -4.70
C LEU A 26 -10.77 -6.15 -5.86
N ALA A 27 -10.59 -4.85 -5.69
CA ALA A 27 -10.82 -3.87 -6.76
C ALA A 27 -9.92 -4.15 -7.98
N MET A 28 -8.63 -4.43 -7.75
CA MET A 28 -7.70 -4.81 -8.81
C MET A 28 -8.11 -6.09 -9.54
N LEU A 29 -8.55 -7.11 -8.81
CA LEU A 29 -9.02 -8.36 -9.39
C LEU A 29 -10.24 -8.13 -10.31
N VAL A 30 -11.23 -7.38 -9.83
CA VAL A 30 -12.46 -7.08 -10.58
C VAL A 30 -12.16 -6.23 -11.82
N ILE A 31 -11.32 -5.21 -11.68
CA ILE A 31 -10.94 -4.33 -12.80
C ILE A 31 -10.13 -5.09 -13.85
N GLY A 32 -9.13 -5.86 -13.42
CA GLY A 32 -8.28 -6.64 -14.32
C GLY A 32 -9.08 -7.71 -15.07
N PHE A 33 -9.97 -8.43 -14.37
CA PHE A 33 -10.86 -9.40 -14.99
C PHE A 33 -11.82 -8.73 -15.98
N GLY A 34 -12.46 -7.63 -15.57
CA GLY A 34 -13.36 -6.85 -16.42
C GLY A 34 -12.69 -6.41 -17.71
N LEU A 35 -11.55 -5.72 -17.62
CA LEU A 35 -10.80 -5.24 -18.79
C LEU A 35 -10.28 -6.39 -19.67
N GLY A 36 -9.90 -7.53 -19.09
CA GLY A 36 -9.45 -8.71 -19.84
C GLY A 36 -10.56 -9.39 -20.67
N THR A 37 -11.83 -9.17 -20.32
CA THR A 37 -12.99 -9.72 -21.06
C THR A 37 -13.52 -8.79 -22.15
N VAL A 38 -13.06 -7.54 -22.20
CA VAL A 38 -13.51 -6.55 -23.20
C VAL A 38 -12.49 -6.47 -24.34
N PRO A 39 -12.85 -6.84 -25.57
CA PRO A 39 -11.96 -6.70 -26.72
C PRO A 39 -11.87 -5.22 -27.12
N SER A 40 -10.98 -4.48 -26.47
CA SER A 40 -10.72 -3.06 -26.76
C SER A 40 -9.21 -2.79 -26.85
N LEU A 41 -8.81 -2.00 -27.85
CA LEU A 41 -7.41 -1.63 -28.07
C LEU A 41 -6.85 -0.70 -26.98
N ASP A 42 -7.72 -0.10 -26.16
CA ASP A 42 -7.34 0.85 -25.10
C ASP A 42 -7.23 0.22 -23.70
N ALA A 43 -7.53 -1.08 -23.56
CA ALA A 43 -7.49 -1.78 -22.27
C ALA A 43 -6.15 -1.61 -21.50
N PRO A 44 -4.96 -1.67 -22.15
CA PRO A 44 -3.69 -1.41 -21.47
C PRO A 44 -3.57 0.02 -20.94
N LEU A 45 -3.99 1.02 -21.71
CA LEU A 45 -3.94 2.43 -21.31
C LEU A 45 -4.88 2.70 -20.13
N VAL A 46 -6.12 2.19 -20.21
CA VAL A 46 -7.11 2.31 -19.12
C VAL A 46 -6.57 1.66 -17.85
N LEU A 47 -5.97 0.47 -17.97
CA LEU A 47 -5.35 -0.22 -16.84
C LEU A 47 -4.21 0.62 -16.24
N SER A 48 -3.31 1.17 -17.06
CA SER A 48 -2.22 2.04 -16.59
C SER A 48 -2.72 3.29 -15.83
N ILE A 49 -3.79 3.92 -16.30
CA ILE A 49 -4.40 5.08 -15.62
C ILE A 49 -4.96 4.68 -14.26
N ILE A 50 -5.67 3.55 -14.19
CA ILE A 50 -6.23 3.05 -12.93
C ILE A 50 -5.11 2.75 -11.92
N TRP A 51 -4.02 2.11 -12.35
CA TRP A 51 -2.85 1.87 -11.51
C TRP A 51 -2.26 3.18 -10.96
N ALA A 52 -2.11 4.20 -11.81
CA ALA A 52 -1.58 5.50 -11.39
C ALA A 52 -2.51 6.19 -10.36
N LEU A 53 -3.82 6.11 -10.55
CA LEU A 53 -4.80 6.68 -9.62
C LEU A 53 -4.82 5.95 -8.27
N GLN A 54 -4.60 4.63 -8.26
CA GLN A 54 -4.60 3.82 -7.05
C GLN A 54 -3.28 3.90 -6.26
N ALA A 55 -2.17 4.23 -6.93
CA ALA A 55 -0.87 4.41 -6.27
C ALA A 55 -0.91 5.49 -5.17
N TRP A 56 -1.69 6.56 -5.36
CA TRP A 56 -1.80 7.65 -4.38
C TRP A 56 -2.47 7.25 -3.05
N PRO A 57 -3.69 6.68 -3.02
CA PRO A 57 -4.31 6.24 -1.78
C PRO A 57 -3.50 5.13 -1.09
N LEU A 58 -2.87 4.23 -1.85
CA LEU A 58 -1.94 3.24 -1.31
C LEU A 58 -0.76 3.91 -0.60
N ALA A 59 -0.10 4.87 -1.25
CA ALA A 59 0.98 5.65 -0.64
C ALA A 59 0.53 6.33 0.67
N CYS A 60 -0.66 6.94 0.69
CA CYS A 60 -1.22 7.54 1.90
C CYS A 60 -1.42 6.52 3.03
N LEU A 61 -1.88 5.30 2.72
CA LEU A 61 -2.03 4.21 3.69
C LEU A 61 -0.69 3.75 4.26
N PHE A 62 0.33 3.56 3.41
CA PHE A 62 1.68 3.20 3.85
C PHE A 62 2.28 4.27 4.76
N ILE A 63 2.18 5.55 4.39
CA ILE A 63 2.66 6.68 5.19
C ILE A 63 2.00 6.67 6.58
N ARG A 64 0.68 6.52 6.64
CA ARG A 64 -0.06 6.46 7.92
C ARG A 64 0.32 5.26 8.78
N ARG A 65 0.62 4.12 8.17
CA ARG A 65 1.06 2.93 8.89
C ARG A 65 2.51 3.05 9.38
N LEU A 66 3.37 3.70 8.59
CA LEU A 66 4.73 4.06 9.02
C LEU A 66 4.69 5.05 10.19
N HIS A 67 3.81 6.05 10.14
CA HIS A 67 3.57 6.97 11.25
C HIS A 67 3.07 6.24 12.51
N ASP A 68 2.22 5.23 12.37
CA ASP A 68 1.74 4.42 13.49
C ASP A 68 2.86 3.60 14.15
N THR A 69 3.79 3.09 13.35
CA THR A 69 4.93 2.29 13.84
C THR A 69 6.13 3.13 14.28
N GLY A 70 5.99 4.47 14.31
CA GLY A 70 7.05 5.42 14.64
C GLY A 70 8.18 5.49 13.59
N CYS A 71 8.01 4.86 12.43
CA CYS A 71 8.99 4.85 11.36
C CYS A 71 8.93 6.13 10.53
N SER A 72 10.06 6.48 9.91
CA SER A 72 10.13 7.57 8.93
C SER A 72 9.34 7.20 7.67
N ALA A 73 8.65 8.18 7.09
CA ALA A 73 8.02 8.04 5.77
C ALA A 73 9.06 7.75 4.65
N ALA A 74 10.37 7.89 4.92
CA ALA A 74 11.44 7.50 4.00
C ALA A 74 11.40 6.02 3.61
N TRP A 75 10.75 5.15 4.37
CA TRP A 75 10.52 3.75 3.97
C TRP A 75 9.68 3.63 2.69
N LEU A 76 8.92 4.66 2.32
CA LEU A 76 8.20 4.71 1.06
C LEU A 76 9.14 4.71 -0.15
N TRP A 77 10.42 5.06 0.01
CA TRP A 77 11.41 4.97 -1.07
C TRP A 77 11.61 3.54 -1.58
N LEU A 78 11.29 2.51 -0.77
CA LEU A 78 11.29 1.11 -1.20
C LEU A 78 10.26 0.83 -2.31
N LEU A 79 9.25 1.70 -2.47
CA LEU A 79 8.23 1.56 -3.52
C LEU A 79 8.60 2.29 -4.81
N VAL A 80 9.67 3.10 -4.83
CA VAL A 80 10.11 3.84 -6.02
C VAL A 80 10.45 2.93 -7.20
N PRO A 81 11.13 1.78 -7.03
CA PRO A 81 11.35 0.86 -8.15
C PRO A 81 10.04 0.47 -8.85
N GLN A 82 8.98 0.21 -8.09
CA GLN A 82 7.68 -0.15 -8.65
C GLN A 82 7.05 1.00 -9.44
N ALA A 83 7.12 2.22 -8.91
CA ALA A 83 6.61 3.41 -9.60
C ALA A 83 7.42 3.72 -10.88
N ALA A 84 8.74 3.61 -10.83
CA ALA A 84 9.62 3.82 -11.97
C ALA A 84 9.35 2.80 -13.10
N MET A 85 9.09 1.54 -12.73
CA MET A 85 8.71 0.49 -13.68
C MET A 85 7.38 0.77 -14.37
N ALA A 86 6.36 1.21 -13.61
CA ALA A 86 5.05 1.57 -14.17
C ALA A 86 5.16 2.72 -15.19
N VAL A 87 5.93 3.77 -14.86
CA VAL A 87 6.17 4.91 -15.75
C VAL A 87 6.97 4.48 -17.00
N THR A 88 8.00 3.66 -16.83
CA THR A 88 8.83 3.16 -17.95
C THR A 88 8.00 2.30 -18.91
N SER A 89 7.13 1.43 -18.37
CA SER A 89 6.22 0.60 -19.18
C SER A 89 5.27 1.47 -20.01
N LEU A 90 4.70 2.52 -19.41
CA LEU A 90 3.83 3.47 -20.10
C LEU A 90 4.58 4.23 -21.20
N ALA A 91 5.81 4.67 -20.94
CA ALA A 91 6.62 5.43 -21.90
C ALA A 91 7.06 4.61 -23.12
N MET A 92 7.27 3.30 -22.95
CA MET A 92 7.76 2.41 -24.02
C MET A 92 6.64 1.81 -24.88
N GLY A 93 5.37 2.09 -24.58
CA GLY A 93 4.22 1.60 -25.37
C GLY A 93 4.14 0.07 -25.46
N GLY A 94 4.74 -0.66 -24.51
CA GLY A 94 4.75 -2.12 -24.47
C GLY A 94 5.77 -2.83 -25.37
N TYR A 95 6.59 -2.10 -26.14
CA TYR A 95 7.65 -2.72 -26.96
C TYR A 95 9.01 -2.65 -26.26
N MET A 96 9.58 -3.80 -25.94
CA MET A 96 10.92 -3.91 -25.36
C MET A 96 11.74 -5.02 -26.04
N PRO A 97 13.01 -4.76 -26.42
CA PRO A 97 13.95 -5.80 -26.84
C PRO A 97 14.05 -6.92 -25.80
N GLY A 98 14.23 -8.18 -26.25
CA GLY A 98 14.13 -9.35 -25.36
C GLY A 98 15.02 -9.34 -24.11
N VAL A 99 16.25 -8.82 -24.21
CA VAL A 99 17.14 -8.68 -23.05
C VAL A 99 16.64 -7.61 -22.07
N ILE A 100 16.11 -6.48 -22.58
CA ILE A 100 15.53 -5.43 -21.77
C ILE A 100 14.28 -5.95 -21.07
N LEU A 101 13.43 -6.69 -21.77
CA LEU A 101 12.25 -7.33 -21.20
C LEU A 101 12.61 -8.29 -20.05
N LEU A 102 13.66 -9.10 -20.20
CA LEU A 102 14.15 -10.00 -19.15
C LEU A 102 14.58 -9.23 -17.89
N ILE A 103 15.41 -8.18 -18.06
CA ILE A 103 15.89 -7.35 -16.95
C ILE A 103 14.72 -6.67 -16.24
N MET A 104 13.82 -6.08 -17.01
CA MET A 104 12.62 -5.40 -16.51
C MET A 104 11.71 -6.36 -15.75
N ASN A 105 11.54 -7.59 -16.23
CA ASN A 105 10.75 -8.60 -15.54
C ASN A 105 11.40 -9.02 -14.21
N ALA A 106 12.71 -9.27 -14.21
CA ALA A 106 13.44 -9.60 -12.98
C ALA A 106 13.36 -8.46 -11.94
N LEU A 107 13.53 -7.21 -12.37
CA LEU A 107 13.37 -6.04 -11.51
C LEU A 107 11.93 -5.87 -11.01
N GLY A 108 10.94 -6.12 -11.87
CA GLY A 108 9.52 -6.10 -11.51
C GLY A 108 9.17 -7.14 -10.44
N ILE A 109 9.67 -8.37 -10.59
CA ILE A 109 9.50 -9.43 -9.58
C ILE A 109 10.14 -9.01 -8.26
N ALA A 110 11.38 -8.51 -8.29
CA ALA A 110 12.07 -8.05 -7.09
C ALA A 110 11.34 -6.89 -6.39
N ALA A 111 10.87 -5.90 -7.15
CA ALA A 111 10.09 -4.77 -6.63
C ALA A 111 8.77 -5.22 -6.01
N ASN A 112 8.08 -6.17 -6.64
CA ASN A 112 6.85 -6.74 -6.11
C ASN A 112 7.09 -7.49 -4.80
N LEU A 113 8.13 -8.34 -4.75
CA LEU A 113 8.51 -9.04 -3.51
C LEU A 113 8.85 -8.05 -2.39
N LEU A 114 9.54 -6.95 -2.70
CA LEU A 114 9.86 -5.90 -1.73
C LEU A 114 8.60 -5.20 -1.21
N CYS A 115 7.64 -4.91 -2.10
CA CYS A 115 6.34 -4.34 -1.72
C CYS A 115 5.60 -5.27 -0.76
N TRP A 116 5.51 -6.56 -1.10
CA TRP A 116 4.88 -7.57 -0.24
C TRP A 116 5.59 -7.70 1.11
N ALA A 117 6.93 -7.74 1.12
CA ALA A 117 7.70 -7.78 2.35
C ALA A 117 7.42 -6.56 3.24
N LEU A 118 7.28 -5.36 2.65
CA LEU A 118 6.92 -4.14 3.39
C LEU A 118 5.50 -4.22 3.95
N ILE A 119 4.53 -4.71 3.17
CA ILE A 119 3.14 -4.91 3.63
C ILE A 119 3.13 -5.86 4.83
N PHE A 120 3.77 -7.03 4.72
CA PHE A 120 3.84 -8.01 5.81
C PHE A 120 4.55 -7.45 7.03
N PHE A 121 5.69 -6.78 6.84
CA PHE A 121 6.41 -6.14 7.93
C PHE A 121 5.53 -5.12 8.68
N LEU A 122 4.82 -4.25 7.94
CA LEU A 122 3.95 -3.23 8.53
C LEU A 122 2.65 -3.80 9.13
N ALA A 123 2.17 -4.92 8.59
CA ALA A 123 1.01 -5.63 9.12
C ALA A 123 1.33 -6.33 10.45
N LEU A 124 2.51 -6.96 10.56
CA LEU A 124 2.94 -7.69 11.74
C LEU A 124 3.50 -6.79 12.83
N LYS A 125 4.14 -5.67 12.48
CA LYS A 125 4.72 -4.74 13.44
C LYS A 125 3.61 -4.06 14.25
N THR A 126 3.69 -4.13 15.57
CA THR A 126 2.77 -3.42 16.47
C THR A 126 2.96 -1.90 16.37
N GLY A 127 1.84 -1.17 16.46
CA GLY A 127 1.86 0.29 16.50
C GLY A 127 2.49 0.81 17.80
N GLN A 128 2.96 2.06 17.77
CA GLN A 128 3.42 2.76 18.97
C GLN A 128 2.24 3.01 19.91
N ALA A 129 2.35 2.58 21.17
CA ALA A 129 1.29 2.81 22.15
C ALA A 129 1.17 4.29 22.53
N GLY A 130 -0.07 4.76 22.71
CA GLY A 130 -0.35 6.14 23.10
C GLY A 130 -0.23 7.13 21.95
N ASP A 131 -0.52 8.39 22.24
CA ASP A 131 -0.52 9.46 21.23
C ASP A 131 0.91 9.76 20.74
N ASN A 132 1.05 10.06 19.45
CA ASN A 132 2.35 10.43 18.88
C ASN A 132 2.25 11.73 18.05
N ARG A 133 3.39 12.25 17.60
CA ARG A 133 3.48 13.49 16.80
C ARG A 133 2.63 13.50 15.51
N PHE A 134 2.19 12.34 15.04
CA PHE A 134 1.40 12.15 13.82
C PHE A 134 -0.10 12.00 14.10
N GLY A 135 -0.51 11.81 15.35
CA GLY A 135 -1.90 11.76 15.77
C GLY A 135 -2.17 10.87 16.98
N PRO A 136 -3.43 10.86 17.43
CA PRO A 136 -3.87 10.06 18.56
C PRO A 136 -3.79 8.56 18.26
N ASP A 137 -3.69 7.74 19.31
CA ASP A 137 -3.63 6.28 19.17
C ASP A 137 -4.89 5.74 18.47
N PRO A 138 -4.77 5.03 17.33
CA PRO A 138 -5.91 4.39 16.67
C PRO A 138 -6.58 3.31 17.53
N HIS A 139 -5.95 2.86 18.61
CA HIS A 139 -6.49 1.89 19.56
C HIS A 139 -7.24 2.54 20.74
N GLY A 140 -7.43 3.87 20.71
CA GLY A 140 -7.70 4.82 21.80
C GLY A 140 -8.82 4.55 22.84
N LYS A 141 -9.34 3.32 22.96
CA LYS A 141 -10.10 2.82 24.11
C LYS A 141 -9.80 1.36 24.47
N ARG A 142 -9.34 0.52 23.54
CA ARG A 142 -9.16 -0.93 23.76
C ARG A 142 -7.89 -1.26 24.55
N GLY A 143 -6.84 -0.44 24.41
CA GLY A 143 -5.61 -0.56 25.21
C GLY A 143 -5.83 -0.23 26.68
N ASP A 144 -6.64 0.80 26.98
CA ASP A 144 -6.99 1.20 28.35
C ASP A 144 -7.79 0.12 29.10
N PHE A 145 -8.70 -0.58 28.41
CA PHE A 145 -9.44 -1.69 29.04
C PHE A 145 -8.57 -2.90 29.32
N ALA A 146 -7.60 -3.21 28.45
CA ALA A 146 -6.64 -4.31 28.68
C ALA A 146 -5.67 -3.96 29.82
N ALA A 147 -5.14 -2.74 29.83
CA ALA A 147 -4.26 -2.26 30.90
C ALA A 147 -4.98 -2.22 32.26
N LYS A 148 -6.24 -1.77 32.30
CA LYS A 148 -7.07 -1.87 33.51
C LYS A 148 -7.38 -3.30 33.91
N ALA A 149 -7.68 -4.19 32.97
CA ALA A 149 -7.95 -5.60 33.27
C ALA A 149 -6.76 -6.30 33.93
N ASP A 150 -5.53 -5.98 33.50
CA ASP A 150 -4.30 -6.49 34.11
C ASP A 150 -4.03 -5.90 35.51
N GLU A 151 -4.46 -4.66 35.76
CA GLU A 151 -4.38 -4.01 37.06
C GLU A 151 -5.36 -4.64 38.08
N PHE A 152 -6.55 -5.05 37.64
CA PHE A 152 -7.53 -5.77 38.48
C PHE A 152 -7.19 -7.25 38.71
N ALA A 153 -6.23 -7.81 37.97
CA ALA A 153 -5.81 -9.21 38.06
C ALA A 153 -4.58 -9.45 38.97
N ARG A 154 -4.04 -8.39 39.59
CA ARG A 154 -2.97 -8.45 40.60
C ARG A 154 -3.51 -8.17 42.00
#